data_AF-A0A514XHX9-F1
#
_entry.id   AF-A0A514XHX9-F1
#
_cell.length_a   1.000
_cell.length_b   1.000
_cell.length_c   1.000
_cell.angle_alpha   90.00
_cell.angle_beta   90.00
_cell.angle_gamma   90.00
#
_symmetry.space_group_name_H-M   'P 1'
#
loop_
_entity.id
_entity.type
_entity.pdbx_description
1 polymer ?
#
loop_
_entity_poly.entity_id
_entity_poly.type
_entity_poly.pdbx_seq_one_letter_code
_entity_poly.pdbx_strand_id
1 'polypeptide(L)'
;MFRGFFMVTCGGFLAHCRKVRGLSQKDVADYLGYKNGQFISNWERDKSQPPIPVLKDLAKLFQIPEETIFNVVLEQHLRDIAIQLHRDLVGDIKKPEDIILEQKLVNPTAK
;
A
#
# COMPACT_ATOMS: atom_id res chain seq x y z
N MET A 1 -7.37 16.48 10.91
CA MET A 1 -6.43 17.07 9.95
C MET A 1 -5.63 15.93 9.31
N PHE A 2 -6.25 15.18 8.38
CA PHE A 2 -5.56 14.10 7.64
C PHE A 2 -5.12 14.64 6.28
N ARG A 3 -4.12 15.51 6.28
CA ARG A 3 -3.50 16.02 5.06
C ARG A 3 -2.08 15.46 4.99
N GLY A 4 -1.83 14.51 4.09
CA GLY A 4 -0.46 14.20 3.65
C GLY A 4 -0.11 12.74 3.35
N PHE A 5 -0.87 11.75 3.82
CA PHE A 5 -0.46 10.33 3.65
C PHE A 5 -0.97 9.65 2.37
N PHE A 6 -1.88 10.29 1.62
CA PHE A 6 -2.62 9.68 0.50
C PHE A 6 -1.76 9.16 -0.68
N MET A 7 -0.45 9.41 -0.70
CA MET A 7 0.46 9.00 -1.78
C MET A 7 1.43 7.85 -1.43
N VAL A 8 1.52 7.42 -0.16
CA VAL A 8 2.48 6.37 0.25
C VAL A 8 1.73 5.07 0.54
N THR A 9 2.13 3.97 -0.09
CA THR A 9 1.59 2.63 0.19
C THR A 9 2.11 2.11 1.54
N CYS A 10 1.42 1.12 2.12
CA CYS A 10 1.92 0.46 3.33
C CYS A 10 3.35 -0.07 3.12
N GLY A 11 3.63 -0.73 1.99
CA GLY A 11 4.98 -1.19 1.66
C GLY A 11 6.01 -0.08 1.56
N GLY A 12 5.66 1.02 0.89
CA GLY A 12 6.52 2.19 0.78
C GLY A 12 6.85 2.82 2.14
N PHE A 13 5.86 2.88 3.03
CA PHE A 13 6.05 3.37 4.40
C PHE A 13 7.01 2.47 5.20
N LEU A 14 6.82 1.16 5.18
CA LEU A 14 7.70 0.20 5.88
C LEU A 14 9.14 0.30 5.38
N ALA A 15 9.33 0.40 4.06
CA ALA A 15 10.65 0.55 3.45
C ALA A 15 11.33 1.86 3.90
N HIS A 16 10.58 2.95 4.01
CA HIS A 16 11.08 4.22 4.52
C HIS A 16 11.52 4.11 5.98
N CYS A 17 10.65 3.60 6.86
CA CYS A 17 10.96 3.43 8.29
C CYS A 17 12.21 2.57 8.50
N ARG A 18 12.31 1.45 7.78
CA ARG A 18 13.49 0.57 7.84
C ARG A 18 14.77 1.32 7.46
N LYS A 19 14.75 2.08 6.36
CA LYS A 19 15.91 2.85 5.87
C LYS A 19 16.31 3.96 6.84
N VAL A 20 15.34 4.67 7.44
CA VAL A 20 15.60 5.69 8.47
C VAL A 20 16.30 5.10 9.69
N ARG A 21 16.02 3.83 10.02
CA ARG A 21 16.70 3.09 11.09
C ARG A 21 18.04 2.48 10.69
N GLY A 22 18.47 2.61 9.43
CA GLY A 22 19.70 2.01 8.93
C GLY A 22 19.65 0.49 8.84
N LEU A 23 18.46 -0.11 8.84
CA LEU A 23 18.28 -1.56 8.85
C LEU A 23 18.25 -2.11 7.42
N SER A 24 18.87 -3.27 7.21
CA SER A 24 18.66 -4.09 6.01
C SER A 24 17.35 -4.88 6.12
N GLN A 25 16.85 -5.41 5.00
CA GLN A 25 15.68 -6.29 5.02
C GLN A 25 15.94 -7.56 5.83
N LYS A 26 17.20 -8.01 5.88
CA LYS A 26 17.63 -9.15 6.70
C LYS A 26 17.59 -8.82 8.18
N ASP A 27 17.99 -7.62 8.60
CA ASP A 27 17.94 -7.24 10.02
C ASP A 27 16.50 -7.24 10.55
N VAL A 28 15.54 -6.74 9.75
CA VAL A 28 14.11 -6.80 10.10
C VAL A 28 13.61 -8.25 10.15
N ALA A 29 14.03 -9.09 9.19
CA ALA A 29 13.67 -10.50 9.18
C ALA A 29 14.20 -11.24 10.41
N ASP A 30 15.46 -11.02 10.76
CA ASP A 30 16.12 -11.64 11.91
C ASP A 30 15.43 -11.21 13.23
N TYR A 31 15.05 -9.92 13.36
CA TYR A 31 14.28 -9.43 14.50
C TYR A 31 12.90 -10.11 14.64
N LEU A 32 12.24 -10.38 13.51
CA LEU A 32 10.93 -11.03 13.47
C LEU A 32 11.01 -12.57 13.47
N GLY A 33 12.21 -13.16 13.55
CA GLY A 33 12.42 -14.61 13.55
C GLY A 33 12.26 -15.30 12.18
N TYR A 34 12.31 -14.55 11.08
CA TYR A 34 12.31 -15.10 9.73
C TYR A 34 13.72 -15.49 9.26
N LYS A 35 13.82 -16.56 8.46
CA LYS A 35 15.11 -17.06 7.94
C LYS A 35 15.81 -16.10 6.98
N ASN A 36 15.05 -15.28 6.24
CA ASN A 36 15.57 -14.36 5.23
C ASN A 36 14.62 -13.17 4.99
N GLY A 37 15.11 -12.17 4.26
CA GLY A 37 14.40 -10.93 3.97
C GLY A 37 13.27 -11.02 2.92
N GLN A 38 12.90 -12.21 2.43
CA GLN A 38 11.94 -12.35 1.34
C GLN A 38 10.55 -11.79 1.68
N PHE A 39 10.08 -12.04 2.91
CA PHE A 39 8.79 -11.51 3.38
C PHE A 39 8.83 -9.98 3.44
N ILE A 40 9.90 -9.41 3.99
CA ILE A 40 10.08 -7.97 4.12
C ILE A 40 10.13 -7.33 2.72
N SER A 41 10.84 -7.94 1.77
CA SER A 41 10.85 -7.52 0.37
C SER A 41 9.48 -7.57 -0.28
N ASN A 42 8.66 -8.59 0.01
CA ASN A 42 7.30 -8.67 -0.51
C ASN A 42 6.39 -7.59 0.07
N TRP A 43 6.50 -7.31 1.37
CA TRP A 43 5.78 -6.22 2.03
C TRP A 43 6.17 -4.87 1.45
N GLU A 44 7.47 -4.58 1.35
CA GLU A 44 7.98 -3.30 0.84
C GLU A 44 7.67 -3.00 -0.62
N ARG A 45 7.25 -4.01 -1.38
CA ARG A 45 6.86 -3.91 -2.80
C ARG A 45 5.36 -4.13 -3.00
N ASP A 46 4.57 -4.07 -1.92
CA ASP A 46 3.11 -4.25 -1.92
C ASP A 46 2.64 -5.56 -2.59
N LYS A 47 3.49 -6.62 -2.59
CA LYS A 47 3.11 -7.95 -3.10
C LYS A 47 2.28 -8.75 -2.10
N SER A 48 2.37 -8.39 -0.82
CA SER A 48 1.61 -8.99 0.28
C SER A 48 1.63 -8.03 1.46
N GLN A 49 0.69 -8.16 2.38
CA GLN A 49 0.67 -7.37 3.61
C GLN A 49 1.40 -8.08 4.76
N PRO A 50 2.03 -7.34 5.68
CA PRO A 50 2.51 -7.90 6.94
C PRO A 50 1.34 -8.45 7.77
N PRO A 51 1.47 -9.64 8.40
CA PRO A 51 0.47 -10.16 9.32
C PRO A 51 0.19 -9.22 10.51
N ILE A 52 -1.05 -9.15 10.97
CA ILE A 52 -1.42 -8.32 12.14
C ILE A 52 -0.50 -8.56 13.36
N PRO A 53 -0.15 -9.82 13.73
CA PRO A 53 0.72 -10.06 14.89
C PRO A 53 2.09 -9.38 14.81
N VAL A 54 2.66 -9.20 13.60
CA VAL A 54 4.00 -8.61 13.44
C VAL A 54 3.98 -7.07 13.40
N LEU A 55 2.80 -6.45 13.21
CA LEU A 55 2.67 -4.99 13.11
C LEU A 55 3.17 -4.29 14.38
N LYS A 56 2.86 -4.84 15.55
CA LYS A 56 3.31 -4.29 16.82
C LYS A 56 4.83 -4.36 16.97
N ASP A 57 5.45 -5.44 16.49
CA ASP A 57 6.90 -5.61 16.55
C ASP A 57 7.62 -4.72 15.54
N LEU A 58 7.03 -4.50 14.37
CA LEU A 58 7.49 -3.49 13.42
C LEU A 58 7.45 -2.07 14.00
N ALA A 59 6.38 -1.70 14.73
CA ALA A 59 6.29 -0.39 15.38
C ALA A 59 7.41 -0.18 16.39
N LYS A 60 7.68 -1.19 17.24
CA LYS A 60 8.78 -1.16 18.21
C LYS A 60 10.14 -1.07 17.51
N LEU A 61 10.40 -1.94 16.53
CA LEU A 61 11.67 -1.97 15.80
C LEU A 61 11.95 -0.65 15.10
N PHE A 62 10.92 -0.08 14.48
CA PHE A 62 11.01 1.21 13.81
C PHE A 62 10.88 2.41 14.74
N GLN A 63 10.71 2.18 16.06
CA GLN A 63 10.44 3.15 17.12
C GLN A 63 9.49 4.26 16.65
N ILE A 64 8.33 3.85 16.17
CA ILE A 64 7.20 4.71 15.80
C ILE A 64 5.99 4.35 16.65
N PRO A 65 5.05 5.29 16.88
CA PRO A 65 3.80 4.97 17.57
C PRO A 65 3.05 3.83 16.85
N GLU A 66 2.47 2.89 17.61
CA GLU A 66 1.66 1.81 17.06
C GLU A 66 0.47 2.37 16.25
N GLU A 67 -0.09 3.49 16.70
CA GLU A 67 -1.13 4.26 16.02
C GLU A 67 -0.72 4.66 14.59
N THR A 68 0.56 4.96 14.36
CA THR A 68 1.05 5.29 13.02
C THR A 68 0.97 4.09 12.08
N ILE A 69 1.43 2.91 12.53
CA ILE A 69 1.30 1.68 11.74
C ILE A 69 -0.16 1.33 11.52
N PHE A 70 -0.99 1.45 12.55
CA PHE A 70 -2.42 1.20 12.46
C PHE A 70 -3.06 2.03 11.34
N ASN A 71 -2.83 3.34 11.34
CA ASN A 71 -3.42 4.24 10.35
C ASN A 71 -2.94 3.92 8.93
N VAL A 72 -1.65 3.66 8.73
CA VAL A 72 -1.11 3.29 7.40
C VAL A 72 -1.73 1.98 6.88
N VAL A 73 -1.84 0.97 7.75
CA VAL A 73 -2.43 -0.32 7.38
C VAL A 73 -3.93 -0.16 7.10
N LEU A 74 -4.66 0.59 7.91
CA LEU A 74 -6.08 0.86 7.73
C LEU A 74 -6.34 1.58 6.40
N GLU A 75 -5.59 2.64 6.11
CA GLU A 75 -5.70 3.39 4.85
C GLU A 75 -5.45 2.50 3.63
N GLN A 76 -4.47 1.60 3.70
CA GLN A 76 -4.22 0.63 2.63
C GLN A 76 -5.40 -0.34 2.45
N HIS A 77 -5.94 -0.91 3.54
CA HIS A 77 -7.09 -1.82 3.46
C HIS A 77 -8.34 -1.12 2.91
N LEU A 78 -8.62 0.10 3.34
CA LEU A 78 -9.74 0.89 2.82
C LEU A 78 -9.59 1.14 1.32
N ARG A 79 -8.37 1.44 0.85
CA ARG A 79 -8.07 1.61 -0.57
C ARG A 79 -8.30 0.32 -1.36
N ASP A 80 -7.77 -0.80 -0.86
CA ASP A 80 -7.89 -2.09 -1.53
C ASP A 80 -9.36 -2.54 -1.61
N ILE A 81 -10.11 -2.38 -0.52
CA ILE A 81 -11.56 -2.63 -0.48
C ILE A 81 -12.29 -1.69 -1.45
N ALA A 82 -11.98 -0.40 -1.48
CA ALA A 82 -12.63 0.55 -2.38
C ALA A 82 -12.39 0.19 -3.85
N ILE A 83 -11.16 -0.19 -4.23
CA ILE A 83 -10.81 -0.64 -5.58
C ILE A 83 -11.59 -1.91 -5.92
N GLN A 84 -11.62 -2.88 -5.01
CA GLN A 84 -12.30 -4.15 -5.24
C GLN A 84 -13.82 -3.96 -5.36
N LEU A 85 -14.44 -3.22 -4.43
CA LEU A 85 -15.87 -2.89 -4.48
C LEU A 85 -16.23 -2.13 -5.77
N HIS A 86 -15.40 -1.19 -6.21
CA HIS A 86 -15.65 -0.48 -7.46
C HIS A 86 -15.62 -1.44 -8.65
N ARG A 87 -14.59 -2.29 -8.73
CA ARG A 87 -14.49 -3.32 -9.78
C ARG A 87 -15.72 -4.23 -9.80
N ASP A 88 -16.15 -4.68 -8.63
CA ASP A 88 -17.24 -5.65 -8.51
C ASP A 88 -18.63 -5.05 -8.75
N LEU A 89 -18.84 -3.78 -8.37
CA LEU A 89 -20.16 -3.11 -8.48
C LEU A 89 -20.32 -2.30 -9.77
N VAL A 90 -19.27 -1.62 -10.23
CA VAL A 90 -19.31 -0.69 -11.36
C VAL A 90 -18.66 -1.30 -12.61
N GLY A 91 -17.84 -2.33 -12.45
CA GLY A 91 -16.97 -2.88 -13.49
C GLY A 91 -15.58 -2.25 -13.45
N ASP A 92 -14.72 -2.64 -14.39
CA ASP A 92 -13.37 -2.07 -14.47
C ASP A 92 -13.44 -0.54 -14.64
N ILE A 93 -12.61 0.18 -13.87
CA ILE A 93 -12.38 1.60 -14.09
C ILE A 93 -11.86 1.72 -15.53
N LYS A 94 -12.69 2.20 -16.44
CA LYS A 94 -12.24 2.58 -17.78
C LYS A 94 -11.09 3.53 -17.57
N LYS A 95 -9.92 3.18 -18.12
CA LYS A 95 -8.78 4.06 -17.99
C LYS A 95 -9.15 5.41 -18.61
N PRO A 96 -8.59 6.53 -18.16
CA PRO A 96 -8.91 7.85 -18.72
C PRO A 96 -8.88 7.87 -20.26
N GLU A 97 -7.96 7.11 -20.86
CA GLU A 97 -7.86 6.88 -22.31
C GLU A 97 -9.07 6.17 -22.94
N ASP A 98 -9.69 5.22 -22.23
CA ASP A 98 -10.88 4.49 -22.69
C ASP A 98 -12.14 5.38 -22.64
N ILE A 99 -12.23 6.27 -21.65
CA ILE A 99 -13.32 7.25 -21.53
C ILE A 99 -13.30 8.25 -22.70
N ILE A 100 -12.09 8.70 -23.11
CA ILE A 100 -11.92 9.64 -24.23
C ILE A 100 -12.30 8.99 -25.58
N LEU A 101 -12.01 7.70 -25.76
CA LEU A 101 -12.36 6.97 -26.99
C LEU A 101 -13.87 6.78 -27.14
N GLU A 102 -14.58 6.48 -26.06
CA GLU A 102 -16.04 6.31 -26.11
C GLU A 102 -16.77 7.62 -26.36
N GLN A 103 -16.31 8.74 -25.81
CA GLN A 103 -16.89 10.06 -26.11
C GLN A 103 -16.73 10.46 -27.59
N LYS A 104 -15.66 10.00 -28.25
CA LYS A 104 -15.47 10.20 -29.71
C LYS A 104 -16.36 9.30 -30.57
N LEU A 105 -16.71 8.11 -30.10
CA LEU A 105 -17.59 7.17 -30.81
C LEU A 105 -19.08 7.53 -30.67
N VAL A 106 -19.48 8.13 -29.55
CA VAL A 106 -20.86 8.58 -29.31
C VAL A 106 -21.17 9.92 -30.01
N ASN A 107 -20.15 10.70 -30.38
CA ASN A 107 -20.34 11.99 -31.05
C ASN A 107 -19.55 12.12 -32.37
N PRO A 108 -19.87 11.31 -33.40
CA PRO A 108 -19.17 11.33 -34.70
C PRO A 108 -19.43 12.59 -35.54
N THR A 109 -20.21 13.56 -35.04
CA THR A 109 -20.59 14.79 -35.75
C THR A 109 -20.38 16.04 -34.89
N ALA A 110 -19.21 16.18 -34.27
CA ALA A 110 -18.71 17.52 -33.94
C ALA A 110 -17.87 18.01 -35.13
N LYS A 111 -18.45 18.94 -35.87
CA LYS A 111 -17.87 19.63 -37.03
C LYS A 111 -16.70 20.51 -36.61
#